data_AF-A0A2A3E809-F1
#
_entry.id   AF-A0A2A3E809-F1
#
_cell.length_a   1.000
_cell.length_b   1.000
_cell.length_c   1.000
_cell.angle_alpha   90.00
_cell.angle_beta   90.00
_cell.angle_gamma   90.00
#
_symmetry.space_group_name_H-M   'P 1'
#
loop_
_entity.id
_entity.type
_entity.pdbx_description
1 polymer ?
#
loop_
_entity_poly.entity_id
_entity_poly.type
_entity_poly.pdbx_seq_one_letter_code
_entity_poly.pdbx_strand_id
1 'polypeptide(L)'
;MSKSKIINKIIQDEVNNSLDFEATIPWTKELTEENLPDHIIFPKELNLFLRNRIQDLITENGCLRRALEEMEEKVRKKGITENGQSIILGKPNEIATAKIIELSKRCREQTAEIEVLKSKCKNLEIHLINKETELENERHERRYFKTDDSSQQSTKNNLPRENEDRMKHLLEKLQLTQTKLYESKNNCISLKQEINKLNKLLYSEIGENVNLNNLSNQSGWRGRAEQIHLLHQKITELQSKLSEYEGTQKTSIVSVERKNFENLRNVEKERRRQIEDSVKQLRQTEVIVEEYKRKLEASKARIKVLEHELNITKGNIAILNEKRSHDIHLIETLNNRLKTTEIKHEERETDTRNRSEKIEREYTNLKNDLQSAQLQIDRLRKKLEEREIEIDKLRNGTIPNIWEIKSRKITQPEIFLNNFNNNTSPHTVRSTCEPNEYVTLALAAEAERERLLELITILNRRLDKERNDADILSNILRNEKYKSAKLELKIRKLETEKIGIVKIDTGYRTKLPKLSKTNDKLMDIEQMRLKMELLQEECLALKARLDAVQKDKVADLATYKQMFEEVRKIFYEAYRNKSSVPIGSRSTITV
;
A
#
# COMPACT_ATOMS: atom_id res chain seq x y z
N MET A 1 25.31 -0.17 32.52
CA MET A 1 25.75 1.12 33.12
C MET A 1 24.59 1.75 33.87
N SER A 2 24.84 2.56 34.91
CA SER A 2 23.78 3.30 35.62
C SER A 2 23.41 4.60 34.90
N LYS A 3 22.15 5.04 34.99
CA LYS A 3 21.60 6.20 34.25
C LYS A 3 22.42 7.49 34.42
N SER A 4 22.97 7.75 35.61
CA SER A 4 23.84 8.90 35.87
C SER A 4 25.09 8.94 34.99
N LYS A 5 25.71 7.79 34.66
CA LYS A 5 26.87 7.75 33.75
C LYS A 5 26.52 8.06 32.28
N ILE A 6 25.25 7.96 31.89
CA ILE A 6 24.77 8.34 30.56
C ILE A 6 24.52 9.85 30.51
N ILE A 7 23.84 10.38 31.53
CA ILE A 7 23.56 11.82 31.67
C ILE A 7 24.86 12.64 31.71
N ASN A 8 25.84 12.23 32.54
CA ASN A 8 27.12 12.94 32.61
C ASN A 8 27.89 12.91 31.29
N LYS A 9 27.73 11.87 30.45
CA LYS A 9 28.36 11.84 29.13
C LYS A 9 27.67 12.81 28.16
N ILE A 10 26.34 12.83 28.13
CA ILE A 10 25.57 13.78 27.29
C ILE A 10 25.96 15.22 27.63
N ILE A 11 26.07 15.57 28.92
CA ILE A 11 26.48 16.92 29.35
C ILE A 11 27.92 17.26 28.92
N GLN A 12 28.86 16.30 28.92
CA GLN A 12 30.20 16.53 28.38
C GLN A 12 30.20 16.69 26.85
N ASP A 13 29.42 15.89 26.15
CA ASP A 13 29.31 15.94 24.69
C ASP A 13 28.57 17.22 24.22
N GLU A 14 27.69 17.82 25.02
CA GLU A 14 27.07 19.13 24.76
C GLU A 14 28.05 20.29 25.00
N VAL A 15 28.77 20.33 26.13
CA VAL A 15 29.73 21.40 26.44
C VAL A 15 30.86 21.49 25.40
N ASN A 16 31.31 20.36 24.87
CA ASN A 16 32.38 20.31 23.86
C ASN A 16 31.97 20.83 22.46
N ASN A 17 30.68 21.06 22.19
CA ASN A 17 30.19 21.51 20.88
C ASN A 17 29.77 22.99 20.83
N SER A 18 29.94 23.74 21.93
CA SER A 18 29.70 25.18 21.95
C SER A 18 30.88 25.93 21.30
N LEU A 19 30.86 26.07 19.97
CA LEU A 19 31.73 27.04 19.29
C LEU A 19 31.30 28.45 19.68
N ASP A 20 32.02 29.03 20.64
CA ASP A 20 31.86 30.42 21.02
C ASP A 20 32.29 31.34 19.86
N PHE A 21 31.32 32.07 19.31
CA PHE A 21 31.50 32.97 18.17
C PHE A 21 31.71 34.43 18.58
N GLU A 22 31.82 34.74 19.88
CA GLU A 22 31.99 36.10 20.40
C GLU A 22 33.46 36.58 20.41
N ALA A 23 34.33 35.90 19.64
CA ALA A 23 35.70 36.31 19.33
C ALA A 23 35.74 37.56 18.40
N THR A 24 35.26 38.69 18.92
CA THR A 24 35.42 40.02 18.30
C THR A 24 36.88 40.43 18.41
N ILE A 25 37.70 40.04 17.42
CA ILE A 25 39.09 40.48 17.32
C ILE A 25 39.09 41.92 16.78
N PRO A 26 39.48 42.95 17.56
CA PRO A 26 39.46 44.33 17.11
C PRO A 26 40.68 44.60 16.22
N TRP A 27 40.55 44.31 14.92
CA TRP A 27 41.50 44.74 13.87
C TRP A 27 41.37 46.24 13.59
N THR A 28 41.41 47.06 14.64
CA THR A 28 41.41 48.52 14.63
C THR A 28 42.77 49.06 15.06
N LYS A 29 43.82 48.48 14.48
CA LYS A 29 45.16 49.05 14.40
C LYS A 29 45.62 48.95 12.96
N GLU A 30 45.81 50.10 12.33
CA GLU A 30 46.43 50.17 11.00
C GLU A 30 47.85 49.61 11.10
N LEU A 31 48.20 48.66 10.23
CA LEU A 31 49.61 48.31 10.03
C LEU A 31 50.25 49.41 9.18
N THR A 32 50.80 50.42 9.85
CA THR A 32 51.74 51.36 9.23
C THR A 32 53.02 50.62 8.84
N GLU A 33 53.64 51.01 7.73
CA GLU A 33 54.67 50.20 7.04
C GLU A 33 56.03 50.14 7.76
N GLU A 34 56.23 50.90 8.83
CA GLU A 34 57.53 51.24 9.42
C GLU A 34 58.24 50.14 10.23
N ASN A 35 57.75 48.89 10.23
CA ASN A 35 58.30 47.80 11.06
C ASN A 35 58.36 46.42 10.36
N LEU A 36 58.77 46.38 9.07
CA LEU A 36 59.16 45.13 8.40
C LEU A 36 60.63 45.18 7.91
N PRO A 37 61.40 44.07 7.96
CA PRO A 37 62.79 44.07 7.52
C PRO A 37 62.95 44.21 5.99
N ASP A 38 63.86 45.11 5.56
CA ASP A 38 64.05 45.55 4.16
C ASP A 38 64.26 44.44 3.11
N HIS A 39 64.65 43.23 3.51
CA HIS A 39 64.88 42.11 2.57
C HIS A 39 63.59 41.36 2.16
N ILE A 40 62.45 41.58 2.84
CA ILE A 40 61.18 40.89 2.53
C ILE A 40 60.24 41.80 1.74
N ILE A 41 60.61 42.07 0.49
CA ILE A 41 59.68 42.67 -0.48
C ILE A 41 58.64 41.61 -0.87
N PHE A 42 57.53 41.54 -0.13
CA PHE A 42 56.34 40.82 -0.59
C PHE A 42 55.91 41.39 -1.97
N PRO A 43 55.70 40.55 -2.99
CA PRO A 43 55.19 41.01 -4.28
C PRO A 43 53.88 41.78 -4.08
N LYS A 44 53.80 43.00 -4.61
CA LYS A 44 52.64 43.90 -4.41
C LYS A 44 51.37 43.27 -5.00
N GLU A 45 51.55 42.46 -6.04
CA GLU A 45 50.56 41.66 -6.74
C GLU A 45 50.00 40.56 -5.84
N LEU A 46 50.85 39.88 -5.06
CA LEU A 46 50.44 38.86 -4.09
C LEU A 46 49.76 39.50 -2.87
N ASN A 47 50.29 40.63 -2.39
CA ASN A 47 49.67 41.38 -1.28
C ASN A 47 48.26 41.87 -1.67
N LEU A 48 48.11 42.41 -2.88
CA LEU A 48 46.83 42.83 -3.47
C LEU A 48 45.88 41.64 -3.68
N PHE A 49 46.37 40.52 -4.22
CA PHE A 49 45.56 39.31 -4.39
C PHE A 49 45.04 38.77 -3.05
N LEU A 50 45.88 38.72 -2.02
CA LEU A 50 45.47 38.28 -0.68
C LEU A 50 44.47 39.26 -0.04
N ARG A 51 44.66 40.58 -0.18
CA ARG A 51 43.68 41.58 0.27
C ARG A 51 42.33 41.44 -0.43
N ASN A 52 42.33 41.29 -1.75
CA ASN A 52 41.12 41.06 -2.52
C ASN A 52 40.43 39.76 -2.08
N ARG A 53 41.19 38.66 -1.91
CA ARG A 53 40.62 37.38 -1.48
C ARG A 53 40.07 37.40 -0.06
N ILE A 54 40.67 38.17 0.84
CA ILE A 54 40.14 38.43 2.19
C ILE A 54 38.84 39.25 2.08
N GLN A 55 38.81 40.28 1.24
CA GLN A 55 37.62 41.10 1.01
C GLN A 55 36.45 40.27 0.43
N ASP A 56 36.71 39.40 -0.56
CA ASP A 56 35.73 38.46 -1.12
C ASP A 56 35.12 37.62 0.02
N LEU A 57 35.97 36.96 0.81
CA LEU A 57 35.55 36.08 1.91
C LEU A 57 34.79 36.84 3.01
N ILE A 58 35.11 38.12 3.27
CA ILE A 58 34.34 38.98 4.17
C ILE A 58 32.94 39.24 3.59
N THR A 59 32.82 39.56 2.30
CA THR A 59 31.50 39.77 1.66
C THR A 59 30.68 38.47 1.60
N GLU A 60 31.31 37.33 1.32
CA GLU A 60 30.66 36.01 1.31
C GLU A 60 30.13 35.64 2.69
N ASN A 61 30.95 35.78 3.75
CA ASN A 61 30.50 35.59 5.13
C ASN A 61 29.38 36.58 5.52
N GLY A 62 29.46 37.84 5.06
CA GLY A 62 28.41 38.84 5.25
C GLY A 62 27.11 38.52 4.50
N CYS A 63 27.14 37.75 3.41
CA CYS A 63 25.96 37.19 2.75
C CYS A 63 25.41 35.98 3.50
N LEU A 64 26.28 35.05 3.90
CA LEU A 64 25.89 33.84 4.63
C LEU A 64 25.26 34.14 5.99
N ARG A 65 25.79 35.11 6.75
CA ARG A 65 25.19 35.57 8.02
C ARG A 65 23.77 36.10 7.84
N ARG A 66 23.54 36.97 6.85
CA ARG A 66 22.19 37.49 6.54
C ARG A 66 21.23 36.40 6.08
N ALA A 67 21.69 35.43 5.28
CA ALA A 67 20.88 34.29 4.86
C ALA A 67 20.52 33.37 6.05
N LEU A 68 21.43 33.21 7.00
CA LEU A 68 21.19 32.49 8.26
C LEU A 68 20.19 33.25 9.15
N GLU A 69 20.37 34.55 9.35
CA GLU A 69 19.44 35.42 10.08
C GLU A 69 18.03 35.38 9.48
N GLU A 70 17.90 35.45 8.16
CA GLU A 70 16.61 35.37 7.45
C GLU A 70 15.96 33.98 7.60
N MET A 71 16.76 32.91 7.61
CA MET A 71 16.29 31.54 7.85
C MET A 71 15.89 31.30 9.31
N GLU A 72 16.65 31.82 10.28
CA GLU A 72 16.24 31.84 11.68
C GLU A 72 14.97 32.67 11.88
N GLU A 73 14.83 33.81 11.22
CA GLU A 73 13.62 34.63 11.32
C GLU A 73 12.42 33.90 10.70
N LYS A 74 12.60 33.14 9.61
CA LYS A 74 11.57 32.22 9.06
C LYS A 74 11.22 31.09 10.04
N VAL A 75 12.19 30.54 10.79
CA VAL A 75 11.96 29.51 11.83
C VAL A 75 11.26 30.11 13.05
N ARG A 76 11.71 31.28 13.54
CA ARG A 76 11.04 32.05 14.60
C ARG A 76 9.61 32.39 14.20
N LYS A 77 9.38 32.87 12.97
CA LYS A 77 8.03 33.15 12.44
C LYS A 77 7.15 31.90 12.41
N LYS A 78 7.68 30.72 12.04
CA LYS A 78 6.93 29.45 12.12
C LYS A 78 6.54 29.09 13.56
N GLY A 79 7.49 29.09 14.51
CA GLY A 79 7.20 28.81 15.92
C GLY A 79 6.25 29.84 16.56
N ILE A 80 6.32 31.10 16.13
CA ILE A 80 5.40 32.17 16.56
C ILE A 80 4.02 32.01 15.91
N THR A 81 3.88 31.50 14.68
CA THR A 81 2.57 31.13 14.14
C THR A 81 1.95 29.94 14.88
N GLU A 82 2.75 28.93 15.25
CA GLU A 82 2.27 27.77 16.01
C GLU A 82 1.79 28.15 17.42
N ASN A 83 2.52 29.01 18.14
CA ASN A 83 2.08 29.48 19.47
C ASN A 83 1.04 30.61 19.43
N GLY A 84 1.13 31.51 18.44
CA GLY A 84 0.29 32.72 18.36
C GLY A 84 -1.12 32.48 17.82
N GLN A 85 -1.31 31.51 16.92
CA GLN A 85 -2.64 31.16 16.40
C GLN A 85 -3.37 30.10 17.25
N SER A 86 -2.68 29.46 18.21
CA SER A 86 -3.24 28.39 19.07
C SER A 86 -4.22 28.87 20.16
N ILE A 87 -4.54 30.17 20.25
CA ILE A 87 -5.41 30.72 21.30
C ILE A 87 -6.92 30.61 20.96
N ILE A 88 -7.29 30.53 19.67
CA ILE A 88 -8.70 30.69 19.24
C ILE A 88 -9.32 29.40 18.65
N LEU A 89 -8.54 28.37 18.30
CA LEU A 89 -9.10 27.08 17.85
C LEU A 89 -8.30 25.89 18.40
N GLY A 90 -9.03 24.87 18.88
CA GLY A 90 -8.46 23.76 19.66
C GLY A 90 -7.40 22.93 18.92
N LYS A 91 -6.33 22.59 19.63
CA LYS A 91 -5.12 21.97 19.05
C LYS A 91 -5.44 20.63 18.36
N PRO A 92 -5.05 20.44 17.09
CA PRO A 92 -5.26 19.17 16.39
C PRO A 92 -4.51 17.99 17.04
N ASN A 93 -3.42 18.25 17.77
CA ASN A 93 -2.63 17.23 18.46
C ASN A 93 -3.36 16.65 19.70
N GLU A 94 -4.17 17.47 20.39
CA GLU A 94 -5.04 17.02 21.50
C GLU A 94 -6.24 16.24 20.96
N ILE A 95 -6.79 16.64 19.81
CA ILE A 95 -7.84 15.89 19.11
C ILE A 95 -7.32 14.52 18.62
N ALA A 96 -6.09 14.47 18.08
CA ALA A 96 -5.47 13.22 17.63
C ALA A 96 -5.19 12.25 18.80
N THR A 97 -4.61 12.74 19.89
CA THR A 97 -4.36 11.91 21.09
C THR A 97 -5.66 11.45 21.76
N ALA A 98 -6.67 12.33 21.88
CA ALA A 98 -8.01 11.93 22.34
C ALA A 98 -8.64 10.85 21.43
N LYS A 99 -8.49 10.95 20.11
CA LYS A 99 -9.00 9.93 19.16
C LYS A 99 -8.26 8.60 19.27
N ILE A 100 -6.94 8.62 19.48
CA ILE A 100 -6.14 7.41 19.73
C ILE A 100 -6.60 6.73 21.03
N ILE A 101 -6.88 7.50 22.09
CA ILE A 101 -7.41 6.97 23.37
C ILE A 101 -8.82 6.41 23.19
N GLU A 102 -9.73 7.11 22.49
CA GLU A 102 -11.09 6.64 22.19
C GLU A 102 -11.08 5.32 21.39
N LEU A 103 -10.25 5.23 20.35
CA LEU A 103 -10.11 4.02 19.55
C LEU A 103 -9.52 2.87 20.38
N SER A 104 -8.49 3.15 21.19
CA SER A 104 -7.89 2.16 22.09
C SER A 104 -8.89 1.63 23.12
N LYS A 105 -9.77 2.50 23.65
CA LYS A 105 -10.86 2.12 24.55
C LYS A 105 -11.89 1.24 23.83
N ARG A 106 -12.35 1.65 22.63
CA ARG A 106 -13.30 0.88 21.80
C ARG A 106 -12.78 -0.51 21.42
N CYS A 107 -11.49 -0.64 21.08
CA CYS A 107 -10.90 -1.95 20.79
C CYS A 107 -10.90 -2.89 22.01
N ARG A 108 -10.69 -2.37 23.23
CA ARG A 108 -10.79 -3.16 24.47
C ARG A 108 -12.23 -3.57 24.75
N GLU A 109 -13.18 -2.65 24.59
CA GLU A 109 -14.62 -2.91 24.76
C GLU A 109 -15.13 -4.00 23.79
N GLN A 110 -14.78 -3.90 22.51
CA GLN A 110 -15.12 -4.91 21.49
C GLN A 110 -14.46 -6.28 21.78
N THR A 111 -13.24 -6.29 22.32
CA THR A 111 -12.57 -7.55 22.71
C THR A 111 -13.33 -8.24 23.84
N ALA A 112 -13.74 -7.50 24.87
CA ALA A 112 -14.54 -8.01 25.98
C ALA A 112 -15.94 -8.48 25.52
N GLU A 113 -16.59 -7.75 24.61
CA GLU A 113 -17.88 -8.16 24.03
C GLU A 113 -17.77 -9.49 23.27
N ILE A 114 -16.71 -9.66 22.46
CA ILE A 114 -16.41 -10.92 21.77
C ILE A 114 -16.18 -12.08 22.75
N GLU A 115 -15.51 -11.85 23.88
CA GLU A 115 -15.29 -12.87 24.91
C GLU A 115 -16.58 -13.25 25.66
N VAL A 116 -17.44 -12.28 25.97
CA VAL A 116 -18.78 -12.51 26.54
C VAL A 116 -19.66 -13.27 25.55
N LEU A 117 -19.63 -12.93 24.26
CA LEU A 117 -20.39 -13.63 23.23
C LEU A 117 -19.89 -15.07 23.04
N LYS A 118 -18.57 -15.30 22.96
CA LYS A 118 -17.99 -16.67 22.94
C LYS A 118 -18.42 -17.50 24.16
N SER A 119 -18.47 -16.89 25.34
CA SER A 119 -18.92 -17.55 26.57
C SER A 119 -20.41 -17.91 26.52
N LYS A 120 -21.26 -17.01 25.99
CA LYS A 120 -22.69 -17.29 25.75
C LYS A 120 -22.89 -18.42 24.72
N CYS A 121 -22.12 -18.44 23.63
CA CYS A 121 -22.17 -19.52 22.65
C CYS A 121 -21.85 -20.89 23.27
N LYS A 122 -20.75 -21.00 24.05
CA LYS A 122 -20.41 -22.23 24.76
C LYS A 122 -21.50 -22.70 25.73
N ASN A 123 -22.14 -21.77 26.45
CA ASN A 123 -23.23 -22.12 27.37
C ASN A 123 -24.48 -22.63 26.63
N LEU A 124 -24.78 -22.08 25.45
CA LEU A 124 -25.87 -22.56 24.59
C LEU A 124 -25.54 -23.92 23.96
N GLU A 125 -24.29 -24.13 23.55
CA GLU A 125 -23.77 -25.41 23.03
C GLU A 125 -23.89 -26.53 24.07
N ILE A 126 -23.47 -26.29 25.31
CA ILE A 126 -23.68 -27.22 26.44
C ILE A 126 -25.17 -27.49 26.69
N HIS A 127 -26.03 -26.46 26.63
CA HIS A 127 -27.47 -26.64 26.82
C HIS A 127 -28.12 -27.45 25.68
N LEU A 128 -27.63 -27.34 24.45
CA LEU A 128 -28.10 -28.16 23.32
C LEU A 128 -27.72 -29.63 23.53
N ILE A 129 -26.47 -29.91 23.91
CA ILE A 129 -25.99 -31.27 24.21
C ILE A 129 -26.80 -31.91 25.35
N ASN A 130 -27.10 -31.15 26.41
CA ASN A 130 -27.94 -31.63 27.51
C ASN A 130 -29.38 -31.92 27.04
N LYS A 131 -29.96 -31.09 26.15
CA LYS A 131 -31.32 -31.35 25.61
C LYS A 131 -31.36 -32.51 24.62
N GLU A 132 -30.29 -32.74 23.86
CA GLU A 132 -30.18 -33.88 22.96
C GLU A 132 -30.07 -35.20 23.73
N THR A 133 -29.29 -35.23 24.82
CA THR A 133 -29.19 -36.41 25.70
C THR A 133 -30.49 -36.69 26.49
N GLU A 134 -31.21 -35.66 26.95
CA GLU A 134 -32.55 -35.83 27.53
C GLU A 134 -33.54 -36.45 26.54
N LEU A 135 -33.60 -35.95 25.30
CA LEU A 135 -34.48 -36.49 24.25
C LEU A 135 -34.11 -37.93 23.86
N GLU A 136 -32.83 -38.28 23.89
CA GLU A 136 -32.41 -39.67 23.64
C GLU A 136 -32.80 -40.60 24.80
N ASN A 137 -32.76 -40.14 26.05
CA ASN A 137 -33.27 -40.89 27.20
C ASN A 137 -34.80 -41.09 27.13
N GLU A 138 -35.58 -40.06 26.78
CA GLU A 138 -37.03 -40.19 26.55
C GLU A 138 -37.39 -41.21 25.45
N ARG A 139 -36.51 -41.40 24.46
CA ARG A 139 -36.63 -42.43 23.40
C ARG A 139 -36.27 -43.83 23.90
N HIS A 140 -35.61 -43.98 25.03
CA HIS A 140 -35.33 -45.27 25.65
C HIS A 140 -36.43 -45.66 26.65
N GLU A 141 -36.86 -44.74 27.53
CA GLU A 141 -37.98 -44.96 28.45
C GLU A 141 -39.29 -45.36 27.73
N ARG A 142 -39.63 -44.68 26.63
CA ARG A 142 -40.82 -45.03 25.82
C ARG A 142 -40.73 -46.39 25.09
N ARG A 143 -39.64 -47.14 25.23
CA ARG A 143 -39.53 -48.53 24.78
C ARG A 143 -39.69 -49.57 25.90
N TYR A 144 -39.79 -49.18 27.18
CA TYR A 144 -39.76 -50.11 28.32
C TYR A 144 -41.11 -50.38 29.05
N PHE A 145 -42.15 -49.57 28.89
CA PHE A 145 -43.39 -49.68 29.68
C PHE A 145 -44.61 -50.32 28.97
N LYS A 146 -44.89 -51.62 29.20
CA LYS A 146 -46.17 -52.32 28.93
C LYS A 146 -46.33 -53.66 29.72
N THR A 147 -47.08 -53.74 30.86
CA THR A 147 -47.79 -54.96 31.46
C THR A 147 -48.41 -54.77 32.92
N ASP A 148 -49.71 -55.15 33.12
CA ASP A 148 -50.48 -55.90 34.21
C ASP A 148 -50.91 -55.37 35.69
N ASP A 149 -51.84 -56.06 36.47
CA ASP A 149 -52.88 -55.51 37.48
C ASP A 149 -53.57 -56.42 38.67
N SER A 150 -54.42 -55.89 39.65
CA SER A 150 -55.48 -56.45 40.67
C SER A 150 -55.19 -56.88 42.22
N SER A 151 -56.02 -57.20 43.32
CA SER A 151 -57.42 -57.08 44.02
C SER A 151 -57.44 -57.69 45.54
N GLN A 152 -58.37 -57.90 46.58
CA GLN A 152 -59.79 -57.68 47.22
C GLN A 152 -59.85 -58.18 48.80
N GLN A 153 -60.81 -58.37 49.81
CA GLN A 153 -62.28 -58.28 50.34
C GLN A 153 -62.40 -58.35 51.99
N SER A 154 -63.37 -58.65 52.97
CA SER A 154 -64.81 -59.17 53.32
C SER A 154 -65.38 -58.94 54.85
N THR A 155 -66.56 -59.46 55.42
CA THR A 155 -67.24 -59.12 56.81
C THR A 155 -68.41 -60.05 57.49
N LYS A 156 -68.84 -60.00 58.84
CA LYS A 156 -70.09 -60.59 59.63
C LYS A 156 -70.29 -60.20 61.20
N ASN A 157 -71.18 -60.53 62.24
CA ASN A 157 -72.40 -61.35 62.80
C ASN A 157 -72.90 -60.81 64.28
N ASN A 158 -73.82 -61.21 65.28
CA ASN A 158 -75.14 -61.96 65.66
C ASN A 158 -75.65 -61.90 67.22
N LEU A 159 -76.97 -61.96 67.70
CA LEU A 159 -77.48 -62.15 69.18
C LEU A 159 -79.08 -62.34 69.57
N PRO A 160 -79.59 -62.98 70.71
CA PRO A 160 -81.07 -63.14 71.20
C PRO A 160 -81.53 -63.28 72.77
N ARG A 161 -82.86 -63.22 73.25
CA ARG A 161 -83.47 -63.58 74.65
C ARG A 161 -85.08 -63.59 74.88
N GLU A 162 -85.93 -64.53 74.42
CA GLU A 162 -87.36 -64.17 74.05
C GLU A 162 -88.68 -64.82 74.64
N ASN A 163 -88.70 -65.77 75.59
CA ASN A 163 -89.89 -66.66 75.70
C ASN A 163 -91.15 -66.17 76.44
N GLU A 164 -91.06 -65.34 77.48
CA GLU A 164 -92.16 -65.12 78.44
C GLU A 164 -93.19 -64.08 77.95
N ASP A 165 -92.73 -63.08 77.19
CA ASP A 165 -93.56 -62.07 76.51
C ASP A 165 -94.63 -62.71 75.59
N ARG A 166 -94.35 -63.92 75.08
CA ARG A 166 -95.17 -64.63 74.09
C ARG A 166 -96.59 -64.93 74.59
N MET A 167 -96.78 -65.22 75.88
CA MET A 167 -98.11 -65.55 76.42
C MET A 167 -99.01 -64.31 76.57
N LYS A 168 -98.44 -63.20 77.07
CA LYS A 168 -99.14 -61.91 77.15
C LYS A 168 -99.49 -61.39 75.76
N HIS A 169 -98.56 -61.54 74.81
CA HIS A 169 -98.76 -61.22 73.40
C HIS A 169 -99.91 -62.02 72.77
N LEU A 170 -100.18 -63.27 73.17
CA LEU A 170 -101.30 -64.06 72.60
C LEU A 170 -102.69 -63.50 72.97
N LEU A 171 -102.88 -62.99 74.18
CA LEU A 171 -104.16 -62.37 74.59
C LEU A 171 -104.38 -61.01 73.91
N GLU A 172 -103.33 -60.18 73.86
CA GLU A 172 -103.32 -58.93 73.09
C GLU A 172 -103.62 -59.17 71.61
N LYS A 173 -103.03 -60.23 71.03
CA LYS A 173 -103.25 -60.67 69.65
C LYS A 173 -104.67 -61.16 69.40
N LEU A 174 -105.34 -61.80 70.37
CA LEU A 174 -106.76 -62.17 70.28
C LEU A 174 -107.64 -60.92 70.20
N GLN A 175 -107.47 -59.98 71.14
CA GLN A 175 -108.21 -58.72 71.14
C GLN A 175 -107.97 -57.92 69.85
N LEU A 176 -106.72 -57.85 69.40
CA LEU A 176 -106.32 -57.26 68.12
C LEU A 176 -107.00 -57.94 66.91
N THR A 177 -107.13 -59.27 66.89
CA THR A 177 -107.86 -59.97 65.82
C THR A 177 -109.35 -59.67 65.81
N GLN A 178 -109.96 -59.44 66.99
CA GLN A 178 -111.38 -59.10 67.09
C GLN A 178 -111.65 -57.65 66.64
N THR A 179 -110.79 -56.69 66.98
CA THR A 179 -110.86 -55.33 66.42
C THR A 179 -110.69 -55.37 64.90
N LYS A 180 -109.69 -56.10 64.39
CA LYS A 180 -109.45 -56.30 62.95
C LYS A 180 -110.62 -56.97 62.22
N LEU A 181 -111.42 -57.81 62.89
CA LEU A 181 -112.63 -58.39 62.31
C LEU A 181 -113.71 -57.32 62.08
N TYR A 182 -113.91 -56.41 63.04
CA TYR A 182 -114.84 -55.30 62.88
C TYR A 182 -114.35 -54.26 61.86
N GLU A 183 -113.06 -53.94 61.86
CA GLU A 183 -112.42 -53.15 60.80
C GLU A 183 -112.62 -53.78 59.43
N SER A 184 -112.34 -55.07 59.27
CA SER A 184 -112.53 -55.82 58.02
C SER A 184 -114.00 -55.82 57.55
N LYS A 185 -114.96 -55.98 58.47
CA LYS A 185 -116.39 -55.89 58.16
C LYS A 185 -116.81 -54.49 57.70
N ASN A 186 -116.30 -53.45 58.37
CA ASN A 186 -116.57 -52.05 58.00
C ASN A 186 -115.90 -51.71 56.65
N ASN A 187 -114.68 -52.16 56.41
CA ASN A 187 -113.97 -52.04 55.14
C ASN A 187 -114.74 -52.75 54.02
N CYS A 188 -115.29 -53.94 54.24
CA CYS A 188 -116.12 -54.64 53.27
C CYS A 188 -117.40 -53.86 52.90
N ILE A 189 -118.01 -53.16 53.87
CA ILE A 189 -119.14 -52.25 53.61
C ILE A 189 -118.68 -51.01 52.84
N SER A 190 -117.53 -50.40 53.19
CA SER A 190 -116.95 -49.27 52.48
C SER A 190 -116.61 -49.62 51.03
N LEU A 191 -115.90 -50.72 50.81
CA LEU A 191 -115.56 -51.26 49.49
C LEU A 191 -116.83 -51.54 48.65
N LYS A 192 -117.92 -52.02 49.26
CA LYS A 192 -119.20 -52.20 48.55
C LYS A 192 -119.84 -50.87 48.15
N GLN A 193 -119.69 -49.80 48.95
CA GLN A 193 -120.10 -48.45 48.56
C GLN A 193 -119.16 -47.85 47.49
N GLU A 194 -117.86 -48.11 47.56
CA GLU A 194 -116.87 -47.68 46.57
C GLU A 194 -117.08 -48.37 45.24
N ILE A 195 -117.32 -49.69 45.19
CA ILE A 195 -117.72 -50.42 43.97
C ILE A 195 -118.97 -49.77 43.35
N ASN A 196 -119.96 -49.38 44.15
CA ASN A 196 -121.15 -48.69 43.65
C ASN A 196 -120.86 -47.25 43.16
N LYS A 197 -119.84 -46.56 43.68
CA LYS A 197 -119.36 -45.26 43.15
C LYS A 197 -118.54 -45.45 41.87
N LEU A 198 -117.64 -46.44 41.85
CA LEU A 198 -116.79 -46.81 40.72
C LEU A 198 -117.63 -47.25 39.52
N ASN A 199 -118.68 -48.05 39.74
CA ASN A 199 -119.62 -48.41 38.67
C ASN A 199 -120.29 -47.17 38.05
N LYS A 200 -120.68 -46.17 38.85
CA LYS A 200 -121.23 -44.89 38.35
C LYS A 200 -120.19 -44.06 37.58
N LEU A 201 -118.94 -44.01 38.06
CA LEU A 201 -117.85 -43.37 37.34
C LEU A 201 -117.54 -44.07 36.01
N LEU A 202 -117.54 -45.41 36.00
CA LEU A 202 -117.32 -46.22 34.81
C LEU A 202 -118.40 -45.97 33.74
N TYR A 203 -119.68 -45.86 34.13
CA TYR A 203 -120.74 -45.43 33.21
C TYR A 203 -120.47 -44.03 32.62
N SER A 204 -119.90 -43.10 33.39
CA SER A 204 -119.56 -41.76 32.89
C SER A 204 -118.31 -41.72 31.99
N GLU A 205 -117.37 -42.66 32.13
CA GLU A 205 -116.20 -42.77 31.24
C GLU A 205 -116.49 -43.53 29.94
N ILE A 206 -117.35 -44.55 29.99
CA ILE A 206 -117.73 -45.38 28.83
C ILE A 206 -118.86 -44.73 28.02
N GLY A 207 -119.77 -43.99 28.70
CA GLY A 207 -120.94 -43.35 28.11
C GLY A 207 -122.23 -44.16 28.35
N GLU A 208 -123.35 -43.44 28.49
CA GLU A 208 -124.61 -43.94 29.05
C GLU A 208 -125.32 -45.06 28.23
N ASN A 209 -124.86 -45.35 27.02
CA ASN A 209 -125.51 -46.28 26.08
C ASN A 209 -124.85 -47.67 25.99
N VAL A 210 -123.92 -48.02 26.88
CA VAL A 210 -123.22 -49.33 26.86
C VAL A 210 -123.57 -50.19 28.07
N ASN A 211 -124.17 -51.35 27.83
CA ASN A 211 -124.45 -52.34 28.87
C ASN A 211 -123.16 -53.09 29.27
N LEU A 212 -122.83 -53.06 30.56
CA LEU A 212 -121.61 -53.64 31.14
C LEU A 212 -121.40 -55.12 30.78
N ASN A 213 -122.47 -55.90 30.66
CA ASN A 213 -122.37 -57.33 30.31
C ASN A 213 -121.85 -57.57 28.88
N ASN A 214 -121.97 -56.60 27.96
CA ASN A 214 -121.54 -56.75 26.57
C ASN A 214 -120.03 -56.52 26.39
N LEU A 215 -119.39 -55.77 27.29
CA LEU A 215 -117.97 -55.44 27.22
C LEU A 215 -117.06 -56.64 27.48
N SER A 216 -117.52 -57.62 28.27
CA SER A 216 -116.76 -58.85 28.56
C SER A 216 -116.46 -59.71 27.32
N ASN A 217 -117.14 -59.47 26.19
CA ASN A 217 -117.03 -60.27 24.98
C ASN A 217 -116.18 -59.61 23.87
N GLN A 218 -115.56 -58.46 24.14
CA GLN A 218 -114.71 -57.76 23.16
C GLN A 218 -113.39 -57.31 23.80
N SER A 219 -112.32 -58.06 23.51
CA SER A 219 -110.96 -57.69 23.94
C SER A 219 -110.40 -56.58 23.06
N GLY A 220 -109.99 -55.45 23.66
CA GLY A 220 -109.36 -54.33 22.95
C GLY A 220 -109.98 -52.94 23.16
N TRP A 221 -111.06 -52.80 23.94
CA TRP A 221 -111.63 -51.49 24.26
C TRP A 221 -110.65 -50.63 25.09
N ARG A 222 -110.39 -49.41 24.61
CA ARG A 222 -109.54 -48.39 25.25
C ARG A 222 -110.44 -47.24 25.73
N GLY A 223 -110.27 -46.81 26.98
CA GLY A 223 -111.18 -45.84 27.60
C GLY A 223 -111.08 -44.43 26.99
N ARG A 224 -112.18 -43.66 27.01
CA ARG A 224 -112.21 -42.27 26.52
C ARG A 224 -111.16 -41.40 27.22
N ALA A 225 -111.03 -41.54 28.54
CA ALA A 225 -110.01 -40.83 29.33
C ALA A 225 -108.58 -41.22 28.92
N GLU A 226 -108.32 -42.51 28.68
CA GLU A 226 -107.01 -43.02 28.27
C GLU A 226 -106.60 -42.55 26.86
N GLN A 227 -107.57 -42.49 25.94
CA GLN A 227 -107.37 -41.96 24.58
C GLN A 227 -107.09 -40.45 24.59
N ILE A 228 -107.77 -39.70 25.46
CA ILE A 228 -107.52 -38.26 25.68
C ILE A 228 -106.16 -38.03 26.36
N HIS A 229 -105.76 -38.89 27.30
CA HIS A 229 -104.48 -38.77 28.01
C HIS A 229 -103.28 -38.98 27.06
N LEU A 230 -103.31 -40.01 26.21
CA LEU A 230 -102.27 -40.25 25.21
C LEU A 230 -102.07 -39.07 24.25
N LEU A 231 -103.16 -38.42 23.82
CA LEU A 231 -103.09 -37.25 22.93
C LEU A 231 -102.45 -36.04 23.64
N HIS A 232 -102.82 -35.76 24.89
CA HIS A 232 -102.18 -34.70 25.67
C HIS A 232 -100.69 -34.97 25.92
N GLN A 233 -100.33 -36.21 26.28
CA GLN A 233 -98.93 -36.61 26.45
C GLN A 233 -98.10 -36.45 25.17
N LYS A 234 -98.71 -36.70 24.00
CA LYS A 234 -98.06 -36.48 22.70
C LYS A 234 -97.84 -35.01 22.39
N ILE A 235 -98.79 -34.15 22.76
CA ILE A 235 -98.69 -32.70 22.57
C ILE A 235 -97.60 -32.11 23.46
N THR A 236 -97.52 -32.50 24.74
CA THR A 236 -96.48 -31.99 25.65
C THR A 236 -95.08 -32.47 25.29
N GLU A 237 -94.91 -33.73 24.85
CA GLU A 237 -93.65 -34.22 24.25
C GLU A 237 -93.16 -33.32 23.11
N LEU A 238 -94.05 -32.99 22.17
CA LEU A 238 -93.70 -32.21 20.98
C LEU A 238 -93.40 -30.75 21.32
N GLN A 239 -94.14 -30.17 22.27
CA GLN A 239 -93.90 -28.81 22.77
C GLN A 239 -92.55 -28.69 23.51
N SER A 240 -92.17 -29.68 24.33
CA SER A 240 -90.85 -29.69 24.98
C SER A 240 -89.73 -29.73 23.95
N LYS A 241 -89.82 -30.62 22.96
CA LYS A 241 -88.80 -30.78 21.90
C LYS A 241 -88.66 -29.52 21.03
N LEU A 242 -89.75 -28.80 20.76
CA LEU A 242 -89.72 -27.49 20.08
C LEU A 242 -89.06 -26.41 20.95
N SER A 243 -89.43 -26.32 22.23
CA SER A 243 -88.87 -25.37 23.19
C SER A 243 -87.36 -25.55 23.39
N GLU A 244 -86.91 -26.79 23.57
CA GLU A 244 -85.50 -27.16 23.71
C GLU A 244 -84.70 -26.82 22.44
N TYR A 245 -85.24 -27.12 21.26
CA TYR A 245 -84.59 -26.81 19.98
C TYR A 245 -84.44 -25.30 19.78
N GLU A 246 -85.52 -24.52 19.97
CA GLU A 246 -85.50 -23.09 19.72
C GLU A 246 -84.71 -22.28 20.77
N GLY A 247 -84.81 -22.66 22.05
CA GLY A 247 -84.14 -21.98 23.15
C GLY A 247 -82.63 -22.23 23.22
N THR A 248 -82.19 -23.48 23.04
CA THR A 248 -80.77 -23.83 23.10
C THR A 248 -80.00 -23.37 21.86
N GLN A 249 -80.59 -23.54 20.66
CA GLN A 249 -79.91 -23.26 19.40
C GLN A 249 -79.67 -21.75 19.21
N LYS A 250 -80.68 -20.89 19.43
CA LYS A 250 -80.53 -19.43 19.31
C LYS A 250 -79.52 -18.87 20.31
N THR A 251 -79.55 -19.33 21.56
CA THR A 251 -78.68 -18.78 22.62
C THR A 251 -77.24 -19.29 22.52
N SER A 252 -77.05 -20.56 22.13
CA SER A 252 -75.73 -21.15 21.93
C SER A 252 -75.01 -20.60 20.70
N ILE A 253 -75.69 -20.52 19.55
CA ILE A 253 -75.11 -20.00 18.31
C ILE A 253 -74.64 -18.56 18.50
N VAL A 254 -75.50 -17.66 19.01
CA VAL A 254 -75.13 -16.24 19.24
C VAL A 254 -73.98 -16.09 20.24
N SER A 255 -73.81 -17.02 21.19
CA SER A 255 -72.66 -17.04 22.11
C SER A 255 -71.37 -17.49 21.42
N VAL A 256 -71.44 -18.54 20.59
CA VAL A 256 -70.31 -19.08 19.82
C VAL A 256 -69.87 -18.10 18.73
N GLU A 257 -70.80 -17.52 17.97
CA GLU A 257 -70.53 -16.49 16.95
C GLU A 257 -69.83 -15.27 17.56
N ARG A 258 -70.31 -14.79 18.71
CA ARG A 258 -69.71 -13.63 19.40
C ARG A 258 -68.28 -13.90 19.88
N LYS A 259 -67.99 -15.12 20.34
CA LYS A 259 -66.62 -15.57 20.65
C LYS A 259 -65.76 -15.71 19.39
N ASN A 260 -66.29 -16.30 18.33
CA ASN A 260 -65.60 -16.46 17.05
C ASN A 260 -65.27 -15.09 16.42
N PHE A 261 -66.17 -14.10 16.53
CA PHE A 261 -65.95 -12.76 16.01
C PHE A 261 -64.83 -12.02 16.74
N GLU A 262 -64.76 -12.12 18.08
CA GLU A 262 -63.66 -11.50 18.83
C GLU A 262 -62.33 -12.27 18.66
N ASN A 263 -62.37 -13.60 18.51
CA ASN A 263 -61.20 -14.38 18.10
C ASN A 263 -60.68 -13.94 16.72
N LEU A 264 -61.56 -13.79 15.73
CA LEU A 264 -61.22 -13.30 14.39
C LEU A 264 -60.63 -11.87 14.47
N ARG A 265 -61.25 -11.00 15.27
CA ARG A 265 -60.75 -9.64 15.52
C ARG A 265 -59.36 -9.65 16.16
N ASN A 266 -59.08 -10.58 17.08
CA ASN A 266 -57.79 -10.70 17.74
C ASN A 266 -56.70 -11.26 16.81
N VAL A 267 -57.02 -12.26 15.98
CA VAL A 267 -56.12 -12.76 14.93
C VAL A 267 -55.80 -11.65 13.91
N GLU A 268 -56.79 -10.83 13.54
CA GLU A 268 -56.58 -9.69 12.63
C GLU A 268 -55.76 -8.55 13.28
N LYS A 269 -55.97 -8.23 14.57
CA LYS A 269 -55.12 -7.29 15.33
C LYS A 269 -53.66 -7.77 15.33
N GLU A 270 -53.43 -9.06 15.62
CA GLU A 270 -52.10 -9.64 15.74
C GLU A 270 -51.41 -9.76 14.38
N ARG A 271 -52.13 -10.16 13.32
CA ARG A 271 -51.66 -10.10 11.93
C ARG A 271 -51.22 -8.68 11.53
N ARG A 272 -51.98 -7.64 11.92
CA ARG A 272 -51.58 -6.24 11.66
C ARG A 272 -50.31 -5.86 12.42
N ARG A 273 -50.20 -6.20 13.70
CA ARG A 273 -48.97 -5.99 14.48
C ARG A 273 -47.75 -6.64 13.80
N GLN A 274 -47.88 -7.91 13.40
CA GLN A 274 -46.80 -8.64 12.72
C GLN A 274 -46.40 -7.99 11.39
N ILE A 275 -47.37 -7.47 10.62
CA ILE A 275 -47.09 -6.69 9.39
C ILE A 275 -46.39 -5.37 9.73
N GLU A 276 -46.87 -4.61 10.73
CA GLU A 276 -46.24 -3.36 11.15
C GLU A 276 -44.81 -3.56 11.64
N ASP A 277 -44.56 -4.60 12.45
CA ASP A 277 -43.24 -4.90 12.99
C ASP A 277 -42.29 -5.41 11.90
N SER A 278 -42.79 -6.18 10.93
CA SER A 278 -42.03 -6.53 9.71
C SER A 278 -41.68 -5.29 8.88
N VAL A 279 -42.60 -4.32 8.76
CA VAL A 279 -42.36 -3.05 8.05
C VAL A 279 -41.37 -2.15 8.81
N LYS A 280 -41.40 -2.14 10.15
CA LYS A 280 -40.39 -1.46 10.98
C LYS A 280 -39.00 -2.07 10.78
N GLN A 281 -38.89 -3.40 10.78
CA GLN A 281 -37.63 -4.11 10.53
C GLN A 281 -37.10 -3.90 9.10
N LEU A 282 -37.97 -3.90 8.08
CA LEU A 282 -37.59 -3.54 6.71
C LEU A 282 -37.02 -2.12 6.62
N ARG A 283 -37.74 -1.12 7.14
CA ARG A 283 -37.25 0.29 7.15
C ARG A 283 -35.93 0.44 7.92
N GLN A 284 -35.76 -0.26 9.03
CA GLN A 284 -34.53 -0.23 9.82
C GLN A 284 -33.35 -0.85 9.04
N THR A 285 -33.56 -1.98 8.36
CA THR A 285 -32.53 -2.62 7.53
C THR A 285 -32.21 -1.82 6.27
N GLU A 286 -33.20 -1.18 5.63
CA GLU A 286 -33.00 -0.22 4.53
C GLU A 286 -32.09 0.94 4.94
N VAL A 287 -32.35 1.58 6.09
CA VAL A 287 -31.52 2.68 6.62
C VAL A 287 -30.08 2.23 6.90
N ILE A 288 -29.91 1.04 7.50
CA ILE A 288 -28.58 0.45 7.77
C ILE A 288 -27.83 0.16 6.47
N VAL A 289 -28.50 -0.40 5.45
CA VAL A 289 -27.93 -0.64 4.12
C VAL A 289 -27.47 0.68 3.47
N GLU A 290 -28.28 1.75 3.56
CA GLU A 290 -27.93 3.05 2.98
C GLU A 290 -26.82 3.78 3.76
N GLU A 291 -26.64 3.49 5.06
CA GLU A 291 -25.45 3.90 5.80
C GLU A 291 -24.19 3.15 5.35
N TYR A 292 -24.27 1.83 5.15
CA TYR A 292 -23.14 1.04 4.64
C TYR A 292 -22.75 1.41 3.21
N LYS A 293 -23.70 1.72 2.31
CA LYS A 293 -23.40 2.27 0.98
C LYS A 293 -22.61 3.58 1.09
N ARG A 294 -23.04 4.53 1.93
CA ARG A 294 -22.32 5.80 2.12
C ARG A 294 -20.91 5.60 2.69
N LYS A 295 -20.73 4.65 3.62
CA LYS A 295 -19.40 4.24 4.12
C LYS A 295 -18.52 3.63 3.02
N LEU A 296 -19.10 2.83 2.12
CA LEU A 296 -18.41 2.22 0.98
C LEU A 296 -18.00 3.24 -0.09
N GLU A 297 -18.86 4.20 -0.45
CA GLU A 297 -18.46 5.25 -1.40
C GLU A 297 -17.43 6.21 -0.79
N ALA A 298 -17.51 6.50 0.51
CA ALA A 298 -16.47 7.25 1.22
C ALA A 298 -15.12 6.51 1.26
N SER A 299 -15.11 5.19 1.46
CA SER A 299 -13.86 4.41 1.43
C SER A 299 -13.29 4.29 0.01
N LYS A 300 -14.13 4.08 -1.02
CA LYS A 300 -13.73 4.14 -2.43
C LYS A 300 -13.13 5.50 -2.81
N ALA A 301 -13.73 6.60 -2.37
CA ALA A 301 -13.21 7.95 -2.61
C ALA A 301 -11.83 8.14 -1.96
N ARG A 302 -11.66 7.69 -0.70
CA ARG A 302 -10.37 7.71 -0.01
C ARG A 302 -9.31 6.84 -0.72
N ILE A 303 -9.68 5.65 -1.20
CA ILE A 303 -8.78 4.77 -1.96
C ILE A 303 -8.27 5.48 -3.21
N LYS A 304 -9.15 6.09 -4.02
CA LYS A 304 -8.76 6.83 -5.22
C LYS A 304 -7.78 7.99 -4.94
N VAL A 305 -7.94 8.70 -3.83
CA VAL A 305 -7.00 9.76 -3.41
C VAL A 305 -5.65 9.17 -3.02
N LEU A 306 -5.63 8.12 -2.19
CA LEU A 306 -4.39 7.43 -1.80
C LEU A 306 -3.67 6.79 -3.00
N GLU A 307 -4.39 6.23 -3.97
CA GLU A 307 -3.84 5.72 -5.22
C GLU A 307 -3.20 6.83 -6.07
N HIS A 308 -3.80 8.02 -6.10
CA HIS A 308 -3.25 9.18 -6.79
C HIS A 308 -1.97 9.70 -6.11
N GLU A 309 -1.98 9.86 -4.78
CA GLU A 309 -0.80 10.23 -3.98
C GLU A 309 0.34 9.20 -4.10
N LEU A 310 0.00 7.90 -4.12
CA LEU A 310 0.93 6.79 -4.33
C LEU A 310 1.55 6.81 -5.74
N ASN A 311 0.79 7.22 -6.76
CA ASN A 311 1.33 7.36 -8.12
C ASN A 311 2.18 8.64 -8.29
N ILE A 312 1.83 9.75 -7.64
CA ILE A 312 2.67 10.96 -7.58
C ILE A 312 4.01 10.65 -6.88
N THR A 313 3.97 9.99 -5.72
CA THR A 313 5.20 9.64 -4.98
C THR A 313 6.09 8.65 -5.73
N LYS A 314 5.51 7.67 -6.44
CA LYS A 314 6.26 6.83 -7.40
C LYS A 314 6.95 7.66 -8.50
N GLY A 315 6.24 8.62 -9.09
CA GLY A 315 6.81 9.53 -10.10
C GLY A 315 7.98 10.34 -9.55
N ASN A 316 7.85 10.90 -8.34
CA ASN A 316 8.94 11.62 -7.66
C ASN A 316 10.14 10.71 -7.38
N ILE A 317 9.91 9.44 -7.00
CA ILE A 317 10.98 8.44 -6.80
C ILE A 317 11.69 8.10 -8.12
N ALA A 318 10.97 8.05 -9.25
CA ALA A 318 11.59 7.84 -10.57
C ALA A 318 12.52 9.01 -10.93
N ILE A 319 12.06 10.25 -10.81
CA ILE A 319 12.85 11.47 -11.08
C ILE A 319 14.08 11.55 -10.17
N LEU A 320 13.96 11.18 -8.89
CA LEU A 320 15.09 11.12 -7.96
C LEU A 320 16.11 10.02 -8.31
N ASN A 321 15.66 8.88 -8.86
CA ASN A 321 16.55 7.83 -9.35
C ASN A 321 17.25 8.23 -10.66
N GLU A 322 16.58 8.93 -11.57
CA GLU A 322 17.18 9.51 -12.78
C GLU A 322 18.26 10.52 -12.40
N LYS A 323 17.96 11.45 -11.48
CA LYS A 323 18.97 12.38 -10.96
C LYS A 323 20.15 11.63 -10.30
N ARG A 324 19.87 10.65 -9.43
CA ARG A 324 20.92 9.82 -8.81
C ARG A 324 21.80 9.13 -9.87
N SER A 325 21.23 8.66 -10.98
CA SER A 325 21.98 8.05 -12.08
C SER A 325 22.87 9.06 -12.81
N HIS A 326 22.39 10.29 -12.99
CA HIS A 326 23.20 11.39 -13.53
C HIS A 326 24.34 11.79 -12.59
N ASP A 327 24.05 11.93 -11.29
CA ASP A 327 25.04 12.25 -10.25
C ASP A 327 26.13 11.15 -10.19
N ILE A 328 25.77 9.86 -10.33
CA ILE A 328 26.72 8.74 -10.43
C ILE A 328 27.62 8.86 -11.68
N HIS A 329 27.03 9.11 -12.85
CA HIS A 329 27.80 9.28 -14.10
C HIS A 329 28.74 10.50 -14.04
N LEU A 330 28.32 11.59 -13.39
CA LEU A 330 29.15 12.76 -13.15
C LEU A 330 30.35 12.42 -12.24
N ILE A 331 30.11 11.71 -11.14
CA ILE A 331 31.18 11.23 -10.23
C ILE A 331 32.16 10.31 -10.97
N GLU A 332 31.67 9.37 -11.77
CA GLU A 332 32.52 8.50 -12.60
C GLU A 332 33.36 9.29 -13.61
N THR A 333 32.75 10.27 -14.29
CA THR A 333 33.45 11.16 -15.24
C THR A 333 34.54 11.97 -14.54
N LEU A 334 34.28 12.48 -13.33
CA LEU A 334 35.26 13.24 -12.54
C LEU A 334 36.39 12.34 -12.03
N ASN A 335 36.08 11.13 -11.54
CA ASN A 335 37.08 10.16 -11.09
C ASN A 335 38.00 9.71 -12.24
N ASN A 336 37.44 9.46 -13.44
CA ASN A 336 38.22 9.13 -14.63
C ASN A 336 39.14 10.29 -15.06
N ARG A 337 38.70 11.55 -14.93
CA ARG A 337 39.55 12.72 -15.14
C ARG A 337 40.66 12.84 -14.09
N LEU A 338 40.34 12.64 -12.81
CA LEU A 338 41.29 12.67 -11.70
C LEU A 338 42.40 11.63 -11.91
N LYS A 339 42.02 10.37 -12.15
CA LYS A 339 42.95 9.28 -12.46
C LYS A 339 43.83 9.57 -13.69
N THR A 340 43.27 10.23 -14.72
CA THR A 340 44.04 10.66 -15.90
C THR A 340 45.05 11.76 -15.56
N THR A 341 44.74 12.67 -14.63
CA THR A 341 45.70 13.69 -14.16
C THR A 341 46.75 13.14 -13.20
N GLU A 342 46.39 12.13 -12.41
CA GLU A 342 47.26 11.41 -11.47
C GLU A 342 48.32 10.57 -12.20
N ILE A 343 47.92 9.76 -13.20
CA ILE A 343 48.86 9.04 -14.09
C ILE A 343 49.82 10.03 -14.76
N LYS A 344 49.32 11.17 -15.26
CA LYS A 344 50.17 12.22 -15.84
C LYS A 344 51.09 12.90 -14.82
N HIS A 345 50.80 12.85 -13.52
CA HIS A 345 51.70 13.31 -12.48
C HIS A 345 52.85 12.32 -12.27
N GLU A 346 52.52 11.03 -12.11
CA GLU A 346 53.48 9.93 -11.97
C GLU A 346 54.41 9.81 -13.19
N GLU A 347 53.86 9.96 -14.40
CA GLU A 347 54.65 10.09 -15.64
C GLU A 347 55.67 11.23 -15.53
N ARG A 348 55.27 12.44 -15.10
CA ARG A 348 56.20 13.58 -14.96
C ARG A 348 57.22 13.37 -13.84
N GLU A 349 56.85 12.74 -12.74
CA GLU A 349 57.77 12.47 -11.62
C GLU A 349 58.82 11.40 -11.95
N THR A 350 58.44 10.36 -12.70
CA THR A 350 59.41 9.40 -13.24
C THR A 350 60.34 10.06 -14.26
N ASP A 351 59.79 10.92 -15.12
CA ASP A 351 60.53 11.67 -16.13
C ASP A 351 61.51 12.71 -15.53
N THR A 352 61.16 13.40 -14.44
CA THR A 352 62.09 14.26 -13.70
C THR A 352 63.13 13.48 -12.90
N ARG A 353 62.77 12.34 -12.30
CA ARG A 353 63.71 11.43 -11.62
C ARG A 353 64.76 10.90 -12.60
N ASN A 354 64.34 10.38 -13.75
CA ASN A 354 65.22 9.89 -14.82
C ASN A 354 66.21 10.97 -15.31
N ARG A 355 65.78 12.24 -15.38
CA ARG A 355 66.65 13.38 -15.70
C ARG A 355 67.62 13.70 -14.57
N SER A 356 67.16 13.69 -13.32
CA SER A 356 68.00 13.92 -12.13
C SER A 356 69.12 12.89 -12.03
N GLU A 357 68.79 11.60 -12.17
CA GLU A 357 69.79 10.51 -12.17
C GLU A 357 70.80 10.64 -13.33
N LYS A 358 70.38 11.14 -14.49
CA LYS A 358 71.28 11.38 -15.63
C LYS A 358 72.27 12.51 -15.32
N ILE A 359 71.80 13.60 -14.70
CA ILE A 359 72.63 14.72 -14.24
C ILE A 359 73.58 14.25 -13.13
N GLU A 360 73.13 13.41 -12.20
CA GLU A 360 73.96 12.82 -11.15
C GLU A 360 75.07 11.91 -11.71
N ARG A 361 74.75 11.08 -12.71
CA ARG A 361 75.73 10.27 -13.45
C ARG A 361 76.75 11.13 -14.22
N GLU A 362 76.31 12.22 -14.83
CA GLU A 362 77.21 13.17 -15.51
C GLU A 362 78.10 13.95 -14.52
N TYR A 363 77.56 14.35 -13.38
CA TYR A 363 78.30 15.02 -12.30
C TYR A 363 79.34 14.09 -11.63
N THR A 364 79.00 12.84 -11.38
CA THR A 364 79.93 11.85 -10.81
C THR A 364 81.08 11.53 -11.77
N ASN A 365 80.81 11.42 -13.08
CA ASN A 365 81.86 11.30 -14.10
C ASN A 365 82.78 12.53 -14.12
N LEU A 366 82.22 13.75 -14.23
CA LEU A 366 83.01 14.98 -14.26
C LEU A 366 83.85 15.19 -12.98
N LYS A 367 83.34 14.75 -11.83
CA LYS A 367 84.07 14.74 -10.56
C LYS A 367 85.27 13.79 -10.60
N ASN A 368 85.12 12.60 -11.19
CA ASN A 368 86.21 11.65 -11.35
C ASN A 368 87.28 12.17 -12.33
N ASP A 369 86.85 12.79 -13.45
CA ASP A 369 87.75 13.42 -14.42
C ASP A 369 88.54 14.56 -13.77
N LEU A 370 87.89 15.43 -13.01
CA LEU A 370 88.53 16.52 -12.24
C LEU A 370 89.55 15.99 -11.23
N GLN A 371 89.24 14.91 -10.51
CA GLN A 371 90.20 14.25 -9.61
C GLN A 371 91.40 13.67 -10.38
N SER A 372 91.17 13.07 -11.56
CA SER A 372 92.24 12.54 -12.40
C SER A 372 93.16 13.66 -12.93
N ALA A 373 92.59 14.80 -13.31
CA ALA A 373 93.33 15.98 -13.77
C ALA A 373 94.13 16.61 -12.62
N GLN A 374 93.57 16.71 -11.42
CA GLN A 374 94.27 17.18 -10.23
C GLN A 374 95.50 16.30 -9.92
N LEU A 375 95.34 14.97 -9.96
CA LEU A 375 96.46 14.03 -9.80
C LEU A 375 97.54 14.17 -10.90
N GLN A 376 97.19 14.58 -12.12
CA GLN A 376 98.17 14.91 -13.16
C GLN A 376 98.89 16.23 -12.89
N ILE A 377 98.16 17.27 -12.47
CA ILE A 377 98.71 18.58 -12.10
C ILE A 377 99.73 18.42 -10.96
N ASP A 378 99.41 17.64 -9.92
CA ASP A 378 100.32 17.47 -8.78
C ASP A 378 101.55 16.62 -9.13
N ARG A 379 101.43 15.64 -10.05
CA ARG A 379 102.59 14.96 -10.64
C ARG A 379 103.48 15.90 -11.45
N LEU A 380 102.90 16.85 -12.19
CA LEU A 380 103.65 17.84 -12.98
C LEU A 380 104.32 18.88 -12.07
N ARG A 381 103.62 19.36 -11.03
CA ARG A 381 104.19 20.23 -9.98
C ARG A 381 105.41 19.60 -9.33
N LYS A 382 105.31 18.33 -8.91
CA LYS A 382 106.48 17.62 -8.32
C LYS A 382 107.66 17.51 -9.28
N LYS A 383 107.41 17.25 -10.58
CA LYS A 383 108.47 17.25 -11.61
C LYS A 383 109.07 18.64 -11.88
N LEU A 384 108.31 19.70 -11.68
CA LEU A 384 108.77 21.08 -11.82
C LEU A 384 109.64 21.46 -10.62
N GLU A 385 109.20 21.17 -9.40
CA GLU A 385 109.97 21.29 -8.15
C GLU A 385 111.31 20.51 -8.23
N GLU A 386 111.26 19.24 -8.67
CA GLU A 386 112.46 18.42 -8.90
C GLU A 386 113.45 19.06 -9.89
N ARG A 387 112.95 19.84 -10.86
CA ARG A 387 113.73 20.55 -11.88
C ARG A 387 114.22 21.92 -11.42
N GLU A 388 113.45 22.61 -10.58
CA GLU A 388 113.82 23.90 -9.99
C GLU A 388 114.97 23.70 -8.99
N ILE A 389 114.89 22.64 -8.17
CA ILE A 389 115.99 22.15 -7.33
C ILE A 389 117.22 21.73 -8.16
N GLU A 390 117.04 21.17 -9.35
CA GLU A 390 118.13 20.83 -10.28
C GLU A 390 118.79 22.09 -10.87
N ILE A 391 117.99 23.09 -11.28
CA ILE A 391 118.45 24.39 -11.77
C ILE A 391 119.22 25.15 -10.69
N ASP A 392 118.74 25.16 -9.44
CA ASP A 392 119.44 25.84 -8.34
C ASP A 392 120.76 25.16 -7.98
N LYS A 393 120.85 23.82 -8.03
CA LYS A 393 122.12 23.11 -7.89
C LYS A 393 123.12 23.49 -9.00
N LEU A 394 122.65 23.64 -10.24
CA LEU A 394 123.50 24.05 -11.36
C LEU A 394 123.93 25.52 -11.24
N ARG A 395 123.02 26.43 -10.86
CA ARG A 395 123.30 27.86 -10.59
C ARG A 395 124.32 28.05 -9.47
N ASN A 396 124.18 27.30 -8.39
CA ASN A 396 125.09 27.36 -7.24
C ASN A 396 126.40 26.59 -7.47
N GLY A 397 126.45 25.73 -8.49
CA GLY A 397 127.60 24.88 -8.80
C GLY A 397 128.59 25.46 -9.80
N THR A 398 128.21 26.39 -10.68
CA THR A 398 129.12 26.89 -11.74
C THR A 398 128.83 28.31 -12.22
N ILE A 399 129.81 29.20 -12.02
CA ILE A 399 130.15 30.30 -12.94
C ILE A 399 131.61 30.07 -13.33
N PRO A 400 131.90 29.72 -14.60
CA PRO A 400 132.44 30.76 -15.48
C PRO A 400 131.93 30.73 -16.94
N ASN A 401 131.77 31.93 -17.48
CA ASN A 401 131.92 32.37 -18.88
C ASN A 401 131.48 31.48 -20.07
N ILE A 402 130.41 31.95 -20.74
CA ILE A 402 130.38 32.53 -22.11
C ILE A 402 130.85 31.68 -23.33
N TRP A 403 130.19 31.93 -24.47
CA TRP A 403 130.40 31.42 -25.85
C TRP A 403 130.00 29.93 -26.07
N GLU A 404 129.38 29.47 -27.16
CA GLU A 404 128.47 29.95 -28.25
C GLU A 404 128.15 28.67 -29.09
N ILE A 405 127.62 28.77 -30.32
CA ILE A 405 127.79 27.78 -31.43
C ILE A 405 127.01 26.43 -31.30
N LYS A 406 126.33 25.90 -32.33
CA LYS A 406 125.63 26.44 -33.53
C LYS A 406 124.84 25.30 -34.24
N SER A 407 123.67 25.63 -34.79
CA SER A 407 123.17 25.19 -36.12
C SER A 407 122.79 23.73 -36.48
N ARG A 408 121.69 23.64 -37.29
CA ARG A 408 121.25 22.58 -38.25
C ARG A 408 120.70 21.27 -37.65
N LYS A 409 119.54 20.71 -38.04
CA LYS A 409 118.75 20.53 -39.31
C LYS A 409 118.98 19.15 -39.96
N ILE A 410 117.93 18.63 -40.63
CA ILE A 410 117.86 17.46 -41.56
C ILE A 410 117.81 16.08 -40.84
N THR A 411 116.98 15.07 -41.19
CA THR A 411 115.75 14.94 -42.04
C THR A 411 115.00 13.60 -41.70
N GLN A 412 113.74 13.44 -42.15
CA GLN A 412 112.86 12.23 -42.16
C GLN A 412 113.46 11.02 -42.96
N PRO A 413 112.89 9.77 -43.09
CA PRO A 413 111.47 9.37 -42.92
C PRO A 413 111.12 7.97 -42.33
N GLU A 414 109.80 7.74 -42.17
CA GLU A 414 108.95 6.52 -42.29
C GLU A 414 109.48 5.08 -42.08
N ILE A 415 108.66 4.23 -41.40
CA ILE A 415 107.86 3.14 -42.03
C ILE A 415 106.82 2.51 -41.04
N PHE A 416 105.74 1.96 -41.62
CA PHE A 416 104.58 1.21 -41.09
C PHE A 416 104.85 0.12 -40.02
N LEU A 417 103.89 -0.50 -39.30
CA LEU A 417 102.42 -0.76 -39.44
C LEU A 417 101.80 -0.78 -37.99
N ASN A 418 100.56 -1.13 -37.59
CA ASN A 418 99.37 -1.80 -38.16
C ASN A 418 98.07 -1.47 -37.34
N ASN A 419 96.91 -1.98 -37.77
CA ASN A 419 95.58 -1.83 -37.16
C ASN A 419 95.32 -2.70 -35.91
N PHE A 420 94.35 -2.28 -35.09
CA PHE A 420 93.17 -3.11 -34.79
C PHE A 420 91.93 -2.24 -34.51
N ASN A 421 90.78 -2.61 -35.07
CA ASN A 421 89.47 -1.98 -34.84
C ASN A 421 88.86 -2.41 -33.49
N ASN A 422 87.89 -1.64 -32.97
CA ASN A 422 86.51 -2.13 -32.86
C ASN A 422 85.49 -1.06 -32.41
N ASN A 423 84.41 -0.95 -33.20
CA ASN A 423 83.04 -0.66 -32.76
C ASN A 423 82.71 0.70 -32.10
N THR A 424 82.90 1.80 -32.83
CA THR A 424 82.01 2.97 -32.67
C THR A 424 80.65 2.61 -33.28
N SER A 425 79.59 2.50 -32.47
CA SER A 425 78.28 2.00 -32.92
C SER A 425 77.59 2.96 -33.92
N PRO A 426 76.99 2.47 -35.02
CA PRO A 426 76.39 3.33 -36.04
C PRO A 426 74.98 3.81 -35.66
N HIS A 427 74.64 4.99 -36.18
CA HIS A 427 73.28 5.43 -36.50
C HIS A 427 72.13 5.05 -35.54
N THR A 428 71.93 5.87 -34.51
CA THR A 428 70.61 6.52 -34.43
C THR A 428 70.65 7.73 -35.35
N VAL A 429 70.33 7.54 -36.65
CA VAL A 429 69.86 8.67 -37.45
C VAL A 429 68.55 9.09 -36.82
N ARG A 430 68.60 10.16 -36.02
CA ARG A 430 67.41 10.94 -35.68
C ARG A 430 66.86 11.40 -37.02
N SER A 431 65.82 10.72 -37.52
CA SER A 431 65.26 11.00 -38.84
C SER A 431 65.07 12.50 -38.96
N THR A 432 65.73 13.11 -39.94
CA THR A 432 65.53 14.51 -40.29
C THR A 432 64.15 14.58 -40.91
N CYS A 433 63.13 14.63 -40.05
CA CYS A 433 61.73 14.47 -40.43
C CYS A 433 61.46 15.41 -41.60
N GLU A 434 61.12 14.80 -42.74
CA GLU A 434 61.01 15.57 -43.98
C GLU A 434 59.93 16.62 -43.77
N PRO A 435 60.10 17.87 -44.23
CA PRO A 435 59.06 18.90 -44.09
C PRO A 435 57.68 18.43 -44.61
N ASN A 436 57.69 17.53 -45.60
CA ASN A 436 56.50 16.86 -46.13
C ASN A 436 55.72 16.00 -45.11
N GLU A 437 56.35 15.43 -44.08
CA GLU A 437 55.66 14.55 -43.13
C GLU A 437 54.79 15.35 -42.16
N TYR A 438 55.31 16.45 -41.60
CA TYR A 438 54.51 17.39 -40.83
C TYR A 438 53.42 18.06 -41.68
N VAL A 439 53.71 18.37 -42.96
CA VAL A 439 52.69 18.88 -43.90
C VAL A 439 51.60 17.84 -44.17
N THR A 440 51.95 16.55 -44.34
CA THR A 440 50.97 15.47 -44.56
C THR A 440 50.09 15.26 -43.32
N LEU A 441 50.69 15.26 -42.12
CA LEU A 441 49.98 15.19 -40.85
C LEU A 441 49.07 16.41 -40.62
N ALA A 442 49.54 17.62 -40.95
CA ALA A 442 48.75 18.84 -40.85
C ALA A 442 47.55 18.80 -41.81
N LEU A 443 47.74 18.44 -43.08
CA LEU A 443 46.65 18.31 -44.06
C LEU A 443 45.62 17.23 -43.67
N ALA A 444 46.07 16.12 -43.09
CA ALA A 444 45.17 15.08 -42.58
C ALA A 444 44.35 15.60 -41.36
N ALA A 445 44.98 16.30 -40.43
CA ALA A 445 44.31 16.89 -39.27
C ALA A 445 43.37 18.06 -39.65
N GLU A 446 43.71 18.83 -40.69
CA GLU A 446 42.88 19.90 -41.25
C GLU A 446 41.59 19.31 -41.86
N ALA A 447 41.73 18.25 -42.67
CA ALA A 447 40.59 17.53 -43.24
C ALA A 447 39.71 16.85 -42.17
N GLU A 448 40.31 16.32 -41.10
CA GLU A 448 39.57 15.81 -39.93
C GLU A 448 38.83 16.95 -39.20
N ARG A 449 39.47 18.11 -38.99
CA ARG A 449 38.84 19.30 -38.38
C ARG A 449 37.64 19.78 -39.19
N GLU A 450 37.75 19.85 -40.52
CA GLU A 450 36.65 20.28 -41.38
C GLU A 450 35.47 19.30 -41.35
N ARG A 451 35.72 17.98 -41.36
CA ARG A 451 34.65 16.99 -41.22
C ARG A 451 34.04 16.93 -39.82
N LEU A 452 34.82 17.18 -38.77
CA LEU A 452 34.27 17.30 -37.41
C LEU A 452 33.35 18.53 -37.30
N LEU A 453 33.66 19.64 -37.99
CA LEU A 453 32.76 20.78 -38.12
C LEU A 453 31.50 20.42 -38.94
N GLU A 454 31.63 19.73 -40.07
CA GLU A 454 30.48 19.24 -40.84
C GLU A 454 29.57 18.36 -39.97
N LEU A 455 30.12 17.39 -39.25
CA LEU A 455 29.41 16.53 -38.30
C LEU A 455 28.71 17.35 -37.20
N ILE A 456 29.36 18.38 -36.65
CA ILE A 456 28.73 19.31 -35.70
C ILE A 456 27.54 20.04 -36.34
N THR A 457 27.61 20.49 -37.60
CA THR A 457 26.45 21.10 -38.27
C THR A 457 25.31 20.11 -38.48
N ILE A 458 25.61 18.85 -38.82
CA ILE A 458 24.61 17.79 -38.99
C ILE A 458 23.97 17.43 -37.65
N LEU A 459 24.76 17.32 -36.58
CA LEU A 459 24.27 17.04 -35.22
C LEU A 459 23.41 18.19 -34.68
N ASN A 460 23.83 19.45 -34.87
CA ASN A 460 23.00 20.61 -34.52
C ASN A 460 21.69 20.62 -35.31
N ARG A 461 21.72 20.34 -36.62
CA ARG A 461 20.51 20.25 -37.45
C ARG A 461 19.59 19.08 -37.06
N ARG A 462 20.13 17.96 -36.61
CA ARG A 462 19.36 16.85 -36.00
C ARG A 462 18.74 17.31 -34.67
N LEU A 463 19.52 17.90 -33.78
CA LEU A 463 19.09 18.43 -32.47
C LEU A 463 17.95 19.46 -32.60
N ASP A 464 18.06 20.39 -33.55
CA ASP A 464 17.04 21.40 -33.83
C ASP A 464 15.79 20.80 -34.47
N LYS A 465 15.90 19.74 -35.27
CA LYS A 465 14.73 18.97 -35.71
C LYS A 465 14.02 18.31 -34.52
N GLU A 466 14.74 17.60 -33.65
CA GLU A 466 14.17 16.95 -32.46
C GLU A 466 13.51 17.97 -31.51
N ARG A 467 14.08 19.18 -31.36
CA ARG A 467 13.45 20.31 -30.65
C ARG A 467 12.12 20.72 -31.28
N ASN A 468 12.09 20.95 -32.59
CA ASN A 468 10.85 21.32 -33.31
C ASN A 468 9.79 20.22 -33.20
N ASP A 469 10.16 18.95 -33.35
CA ASP A 469 9.23 17.82 -33.22
C ASP A 469 8.70 17.69 -31.78
N ALA A 470 9.53 17.92 -30.77
CA ALA A 470 9.10 17.99 -29.37
C ALA A 470 8.13 19.16 -29.09
N ASP A 471 8.36 20.34 -29.66
CA ASP A 471 7.45 21.48 -29.56
C ASP A 471 6.12 21.23 -30.28
N ILE A 472 6.13 20.55 -31.44
CA ILE A 472 4.91 20.10 -32.14
C ILE A 472 4.12 19.13 -31.26
N LEU A 473 4.77 18.11 -30.69
CA LEU A 473 4.14 17.14 -29.79
C LEU A 473 3.60 17.81 -28.51
N SER A 474 4.33 18.76 -27.94
CA SER A 474 3.91 19.55 -26.78
C SER A 474 2.64 20.36 -27.07
N ASN A 475 2.56 20.99 -28.24
CA ASN A 475 1.36 21.72 -28.69
C ASN A 475 0.17 20.78 -28.95
N ILE A 476 0.39 19.61 -29.55
CA ILE A 476 -0.66 18.58 -29.74
C ILE A 476 -1.19 18.12 -28.37
N LEU A 477 -0.30 17.80 -27.42
CA LEU A 477 -0.67 17.39 -26.06
C LEU A 477 -1.42 18.49 -25.29
N ARG A 478 -1.06 19.76 -25.49
CA ARG A 478 -1.81 20.91 -24.94
C ARG A 478 -3.22 21.00 -25.53
N ASN A 479 -3.36 20.77 -26.84
CA ASN A 479 -4.65 20.77 -27.53
C ASN A 479 -5.55 19.60 -27.10
N GLU A 480 -5.01 18.39 -26.92
CA GLU A 480 -5.76 17.25 -26.38
C GLU A 480 -6.16 17.45 -24.91
N LYS A 481 -5.30 18.03 -24.08
CA LYS A 481 -5.68 18.42 -22.70
C LYS A 481 -6.85 19.43 -22.70
N TYR A 482 -6.85 20.40 -23.60
CA TYR A 482 -7.97 21.35 -23.75
C TYR A 482 -9.27 20.67 -24.25
N LYS A 483 -9.18 19.78 -25.24
CA LYS A 483 -10.32 18.97 -25.71
C LYS A 483 -10.89 18.11 -24.59
N SER A 484 -10.02 17.42 -23.84
CA SER A 484 -10.40 16.57 -22.70
C SER A 484 -11.13 17.37 -21.62
N ALA A 485 -10.58 18.50 -21.18
CA ALA A 485 -11.23 19.38 -20.21
C ALA A 485 -12.61 19.89 -20.69
N LYS A 486 -12.77 20.16 -21.99
CA LYS A 486 -14.04 20.57 -22.61
C LYS A 486 -15.05 19.41 -22.65
N LEU A 487 -14.60 18.17 -22.87
CA LEU A 487 -15.43 16.96 -22.80
C LEU A 487 -15.83 16.63 -21.35
N GLU A 488 -14.90 16.69 -20.41
CA GLU A 488 -15.17 16.59 -18.96
C GLU A 488 -16.23 17.60 -18.51
N LEU A 489 -16.13 18.87 -18.94
CA LEU A 489 -17.12 19.89 -18.61
C LEU A 489 -18.49 19.57 -19.22
N LYS A 490 -18.54 18.96 -20.43
CA LYS A 490 -19.79 18.51 -21.04
C LYS A 490 -20.39 17.30 -20.32
N ILE A 491 -19.55 16.36 -19.88
CA ILE A 491 -19.95 15.20 -19.06
C ILE A 491 -20.56 15.70 -17.74
N ARG A 492 -19.85 16.54 -16.97
CA ARG A 492 -20.37 17.10 -15.70
C ARG A 492 -21.69 17.84 -15.89
N LYS A 493 -21.86 18.58 -17.00
CA LYS A 493 -23.15 19.21 -17.33
C LYS A 493 -24.26 18.19 -17.56
N LEU A 494 -24.03 17.17 -18.40
CA LEU A 494 -25.00 16.09 -18.66
C LEU A 494 -25.31 15.24 -17.41
N GLU A 495 -24.36 15.09 -16.49
CA GLU A 495 -24.56 14.47 -15.18
C GLU A 495 -25.49 15.33 -14.30
N THR A 496 -25.23 16.64 -14.20
CA THR A 496 -26.14 17.57 -13.47
C THR A 496 -27.53 17.66 -14.10
N GLU A 497 -27.63 17.56 -15.43
CA GLU A 497 -28.90 17.57 -16.17
C GLU A 497 -29.69 16.27 -15.92
N LYS A 498 -29.04 15.11 -15.93
CA LYS A 498 -29.64 13.83 -15.49
C LYS A 498 -30.16 13.88 -14.05
N ILE A 499 -29.45 14.55 -13.14
CA ILE A 499 -29.88 14.73 -11.75
C ILE A 499 -31.07 15.71 -11.66
N GLY A 500 -31.12 16.73 -12.52
CA GLY A 500 -32.24 17.70 -12.59
C GLY A 500 -33.55 17.10 -13.12
N ILE A 501 -33.50 16.11 -14.02
CA ILE A 501 -34.68 15.49 -14.64
C ILE A 501 -35.52 14.62 -13.67
N VAL A 502 -35.03 14.36 -12.45
CA VAL A 502 -35.69 13.49 -11.44
C VAL A 502 -36.94 14.16 -10.77
N LYS A 503 -37.44 15.28 -11.31
CA LYS A 503 -38.62 16.00 -10.79
C LYS A 503 -39.62 16.45 -11.87
N ILE A 504 -40.03 15.54 -12.75
CA ILE A 504 -41.29 15.69 -13.52
C ILE A 504 -42.07 14.37 -13.43
N ASP A 505 -43.30 14.45 -12.90
CA ASP A 505 -44.22 13.32 -12.82
C ASP A 505 -44.82 12.99 -14.20
N THR A 506 -44.35 11.90 -14.83
CA THR A 506 -44.99 11.34 -16.04
C THR A 506 -45.12 9.82 -15.91
N GLY A 507 -46.29 9.36 -15.48
CA GLY A 507 -46.56 7.94 -15.26
C GLY A 507 -46.78 7.13 -16.54
N TYR A 508 -45.71 6.73 -17.23
CA TYR A 508 -45.77 5.72 -18.31
C TYR A 508 -44.90 4.49 -18.02
N ARG A 509 -45.56 3.33 -17.89
CA ARG A 509 -44.96 2.05 -17.47
C ARG A 509 -44.27 1.32 -18.63
N THR A 510 -43.09 1.79 -19.03
CA THR A 510 -42.23 1.07 -19.99
C THR A 510 -41.43 -0.04 -19.31
N LYS A 511 -41.72 -1.30 -19.63
CA LYS A 511 -40.96 -2.46 -19.13
C LYS A 511 -39.63 -2.60 -19.87
N LEU A 512 -38.51 -2.23 -19.24
CA LEU A 512 -37.16 -2.56 -19.76
C LEU A 512 -36.71 -3.95 -19.22
N PRO A 513 -36.05 -4.82 -20.02
CA PRO A 513 -35.69 -6.17 -19.58
C PRO A 513 -34.64 -6.21 -18.45
N LYS A 514 -34.72 -7.22 -17.58
CA LYS A 514 -33.70 -7.54 -16.58
C LYS A 514 -32.48 -8.20 -17.24
N LEU A 515 -31.54 -7.42 -17.78
CA LEU A 515 -30.27 -7.96 -18.25
C LEU A 515 -29.36 -8.29 -17.06
N SER A 516 -29.36 -9.56 -16.65
CA SER A 516 -28.65 -10.07 -15.47
C SER A 516 -27.31 -10.72 -15.86
N LYS A 517 -26.22 -10.28 -15.21
CA LYS A 517 -24.92 -10.99 -15.11
C LYS A 517 -24.11 -11.21 -16.40
N THR A 518 -24.57 -10.77 -17.57
CA THR A 518 -23.81 -10.83 -18.83
C THR A 518 -22.90 -9.63 -19.06
N ASN A 519 -23.31 -8.42 -18.64
CA ASN A 519 -22.59 -7.19 -18.93
C ASN A 519 -21.18 -7.12 -18.32
N ASP A 520 -20.97 -7.61 -17.09
CA ASP A 520 -19.65 -7.56 -16.45
C ASP A 520 -18.61 -8.36 -17.26
N LYS A 521 -19.01 -9.51 -17.81
CA LYS A 521 -18.14 -10.32 -18.70
C LYS A 521 -17.91 -9.66 -20.05
N LEU A 522 -18.91 -8.96 -20.60
CA LEU A 522 -18.75 -8.25 -21.87
C LEU A 522 -17.78 -7.07 -21.72
N MET A 523 -17.92 -6.30 -20.62
CA MET A 523 -17.00 -5.22 -20.25
C MET A 523 -15.57 -5.73 -20.03
N ASP A 524 -15.40 -6.86 -19.33
CA ASP A 524 -14.09 -7.48 -19.09
C ASP A 524 -13.43 -7.96 -20.39
N ILE A 525 -14.19 -8.58 -21.30
CA ILE A 525 -13.72 -8.97 -22.64
C ILE A 525 -13.33 -7.74 -23.47
N GLU A 526 -14.12 -6.67 -23.46
CA GLU A 526 -13.85 -5.46 -24.23
C GLU A 526 -12.65 -4.67 -23.64
N GLN A 527 -12.49 -4.65 -22.32
CA GLN A 527 -11.33 -4.09 -21.64
C GLN A 527 -10.05 -4.93 -21.87
N MET A 528 -10.17 -6.26 -21.95
CA MET A 528 -9.08 -7.14 -22.36
C MET A 528 -8.71 -6.92 -23.84
N ARG A 529 -9.69 -6.73 -24.73
CA ARG A 529 -9.46 -6.42 -26.15
C ARG A 529 -8.70 -5.11 -26.32
N LEU A 530 -9.16 -4.03 -25.69
CA LEU A 530 -8.50 -2.72 -25.73
C LEU A 530 -7.06 -2.78 -25.18
N LYS A 531 -6.82 -3.59 -24.14
CA LYS A 531 -5.47 -3.83 -23.62
C LYS A 531 -4.58 -4.62 -24.60
N MET A 532 -5.14 -5.59 -25.33
CA MET A 532 -4.41 -6.33 -26.37
C MET A 532 -4.08 -5.44 -27.57
N GLU A 533 -5.01 -4.57 -27.96
CA GLU A 533 -4.88 -3.58 -29.03
C GLU A 533 -3.75 -2.57 -28.70
N LEU A 534 -3.75 -2.02 -27.48
CA LEU A 534 -2.66 -1.17 -26.97
C LEU A 534 -1.29 -1.87 -26.98
N LEU A 535 -1.20 -3.10 -26.47
CA LEU A 535 0.06 -3.87 -26.45
C LEU A 535 0.56 -4.19 -27.87
N GLN A 536 -0.35 -4.33 -28.84
CA GLN A 536 -0.01 -4.53 -30.24
C GLN A 536 0.51 -3.23 -30.88
N GLU A 537 -0.08 -2.07 -30.56
CA GLU A 537 0.46 -0.75 -30.94
C GLU A 537 1.85 -0.50 -30.34
N GLU A 538 2.05 -0.78 -29.05
CA GLU A 538 3.37 -0.68 -28.40
C GLU A 538 4.42 -1.58 -29.08
N CYS A 539 4.06 -2.82 -29.42
CA CYS A 539 4.93 -3.74 -30.16
C CYS A 539 5.25 -3.26 -31.59
N LEU A 540 4.33 -2.57 -32.26
CA LEU A 540 4.58 -1.96 -33.58
C LEU A 540 5.47 -0.72 -33.47
N ALA A 541 5.24 0.15 -32.48
CA ALA A 541 6.08 1.32 -32.22
C ALA A 541 7.52 0.94 -31.83
N LEU A 542 7.69 -0.10 -31.00
CA LEU A 542 9.00 -0.63 -30.63
C LEU A 542 9.75 -1.23 -31.82
N LYS A 543 9.06 -1.94 -32.73
CA LYS A 543 9.65 -2.43 -33.98
C LYS A 543 10.09 -1.28 -34.89
N ALA A 544 9.21 -0.31 -35.16
CA ALA A 544 9.54 0.85 -35.98
C ALA A 544 10.72 1.66 -35.42
N ARG A 545 10.84 1.77 -34.09
CA ARG A 545 11.99 2.40 -33.42
C ARG A 545 13.26 1.57 -33.55
N LEU A 546 13.18 0.24 -33.45
CA LEU A 546 14.32 -0.65 -33.66
C LEU A 546 14.83 -0.58 -35.10
N ASP A 547 13.93 -0.60 -36.09
CA ASP A 547 14.26 -0.49 -37.51
C ASP A 547 14.92 0.86 -37.83
N ALA A 548 14.42 1.96 -37.23
CA ALA A 548 15.04 3.29 -37.36
C ALA A 548 16.46 3.32 -36.77
N VAL A 549 16.64 2.89 -35.52
CA VAL A 549 17.96 2.84 -34.86
C VAL A 549 18.94 1.92 -35.61
N GLN A 550 18.46 0.81 -36.18
CA GLN A 550 19.28 -0.09 -36.99
C GLN A 550 19.68 0.56 -38.33
N LYS A 551 18.78 1.31 -38.96
CA LYS A 551 19.08 2.09 -40.18
C LYS A 551 20.09 3.20 -39.92
N ASP A 552 19.93 3.95 -38.84
CA ASP A 552 20.85 5.02 -38.45
C ASP A 552 22.25 4.45 -38.15
N LYS A 553 22.33 3.35 -37.39
CA LYS A 553 23.60 2.64 -37.14
C LYS A 553 24.28 2.15 -38.43
N VAL A 554 23.52 1.73 -39.44
CA VAL A 554 24.06 1.35 -40.75
C VAL A 554 24.57 2.58 -41.52
N ALA A 555 23.88 3.72 -41.45
CA ALA A 555 24.33 4.96 -42.05
C ALA A 555 25.63 5.49 -41.41
N ASP A 556 25.71 5.49 -40.07
CA ASP A 556 26.91 5.91 -39.35
C ASP A 556 28.09 4.95 -39.62
N LEU A 557 27.85 3.63 -39.70
CA LEU A 557 28.89 2.67 -40.13
C LEU A 557 29.35 2.86 -41.60
N ALA A 558 28.51 3.43 -42.46
CA ALA A 558 28.90 3.77 -43.83
C ALA A 558 29.79 5.03 -43.85
N THR A 559 29.46 6.07 -43.08
CA THR A 559 30.31 7.28 -43.00
C THR A 559 31.66 6.99 -42.33
N TYR A 560 31.71 6.18 -41.27
CA TYR A 560 32.99 5.73 -40.68
C TYR A 560 33.86 4.96 -41.69
N LYS A 561 33.28 4.08 -42.52
CA LYS A 561 34.02 3.38 -43.58
C LYS A 561 34.54 4.36 -44.65
N GLN A 562 33.72 5.33 -45.06
CA GLN A 562 34.15 6.35 -46.02
C GLN A 562 35.31 7.19 -45.46
N MET A 563 35.23 7.65 -44.21
CA MET A 563 36.33 8.39 -43.57
C MET A 563 37.62 7.57 -43.52
N PHE A 564 37.53 6.29 -43.14
CA PHE A 564 38.70 5.40 -43.10
C PHE A 564 39.32 5.20 -44.50
N GLU A 565 38.51 4.99 -45.54
CA GLU A 565 38.99 4.83 -46.91
C GLU A 565 39.60 6.11 -47.49
N GLU A 566 39.06 7.28 -47.16
CA GLU A 566 39.62 8.56 -47.60
C GLU A 566 40.93 8.91 -46.87
N VAL A 567 41.02 8.68 -45.56
CA VAL A 567 42.29 8.80 -44.81
C VAL A 567 43.33 7.82 -45.37
N ARG A 568 42.94 6.57 -45.62
CA ARG A 568 43.79 5.55 -46.24
C ARG A 568 44.26 5.99 -47.64
N LYS A 569 43.38 6.62 -48.43
CA LYS A 569 43.71 7.18 -49.74
C LYS A 569 44.72 8.34 -49.63
N ILE A 570 44.55 9.27 -48.69
CA ILE A 570 45.51 10.38 -48.46
C ILE A 570 46.90 9.83 -48.14
N PHE A 571 47.01 8.82 -47.26
CA PHE A 571 48.29 8.18 -46.97
C PHE A 571 48.88 7.43 -48.18
N TYR A 572 48.05 6.74 -48.99
CA TYR A 572 48.52 6.12 -50.24
C TYR A 572 48.98 7.14 -51.28
N GLU A 573 48.31 8.27 -51.44
CA GLU A 573 48.70 9.33 -52.38
C GLU A 573 49.99 10.03 -51.91
N ALA A 574 50.14 10.31 -50.61
CA ALA A 574 51.39 10.79 -50.04
C ALA A 574 52.55 9.80 -50.27
N TYR A 575 52.34 8.50 -50.03
CA TYR A 575 53.36 7.46 -50.26
C TYR A 575 53.70 7.29 -51.75
N ARG A 576 52.71 7.37 -52.64
CA ARG A 576 52.92 7.32 -54.09
C ARG A 576 53.72 8.52 -54.59
N ASN A 577 53.44 9.71 -54.06
CA ASN A 577 54.16 10.94 -54.39
C ASN A 577 55.61 10.91 -53.86
N LYS A 578 55.88 10.30 -52.69
CA LYS A 578 57.27 10.02 -52.24
C LYS A 578 58.05 9.14 -53.23
N SER A 579 57.37 8.25 -53.97
CA SER A 579 58.01 7.38 -54.97
C SER A 579 58.25 8.04 -56.33
N SER A 580 57.78 9.28 -56.57
CA SER A 580 57.79 9.91 -57.90
C SER A 580 58.58 11.22 -57.96
N VAL A 581 59.51 11.45 -57.04
CA VAL A 581 60.39 12.64 -57.04
C VAL A 581 61.76 12.28 -57.63
N PRO A 582 62.13 12.78 -58.83
CA PRO A 582 63.51 12.76 -59.29
C PRO A 582 64.38 13.63 -58.36
N ILE A 583 65.63 13.23 -58.15
CA ILE A 583 66.56 13.94 -57.26
C ILE A 583 66.83 15.34 -57.81
N GLY A 584 66.23 16.37 -57.18
CA GLY A 584 66.54 17.78 -57.45
C GLY A 584 65.34 18.71 -57.59
N SER A 585 64.62 19.01 -56.49
CA SER A 585 63.80 20.22 -56.37
C SER A 585 63.60 20.62 -54.91
N ARG A 586 64.29 21.68 -54.47
CA ARG A 586 64.02 22.36 -53.18
C ARG A 586 62.89 23.36 -53.39
N SER A 587 61.68 23.03 -52.97
CA SER A 587 60.59 24.01 -52.87
C SER A 587 60.68 24.76 -51.55
N THR A 588 60.98 26.05 -51.61
CA THR A 588 60.87 26.96 -50.46
C THR A 588 59.42 27.37 -50.28
N ILE A 589 58.82 27.04 -49.13
CA ILE A 589 57.57 27.64 -48.67
C ILE A 589 57.92 28.67 -47.61
N THR A 590 57.49 29.91 -47.82
CA THR A 590 57.63 31.03 -46.87
C THR A 590 56.44 31.02 -45.91
N VAL A 591 56.67 31.44 -44.67
CA VAL A 591 55.64 31.65 -43.62
C VAL A 591 55.00 33.02 -43.81
#